data_AF-A0A3C1MTR2-F1
#
_entry.id   AF-A0A3C1MTR2-F1
#
_cell.length_a   1.000
_cell.length_b   1.000
_cell.length_c   1.000
_cell.angle_alpha   90.00
_cell.angle_beta   90.00
_cell.angle_gamma   90.00
#
_symmetry.space_group_name_H-M   'P 1'
#
loop_
_entity.id
_entity.type
_entity.pdbx_description
1 polymer ?
#
loop_
_entity_poly.entity_id
_entity_poly.type
_entity_poly.pdbx_seq_one_letter_code
_entity_poly.pdbx_strand_id
1 'polypeptide(L)'
;NEELVKAGVMLAAEGLHPSSRGARVHFSGSQRSVIDGLFAETKELIAGFWLWQVKSLAEAIEWVKRCPNPFDGESEIEIRQVFEAEDFGAEFTPELRAQEEKLRAEMAAQHP
;
A
#
# COMPACT_ATOMS: atom_id res chain seq x y z
N ASN A 1 -9.92 10.48 -8.85
CA ASN A 1 -8.54 10.29 -9.37
C ASN A 1 -7.99 11.53 -10.05
N GLU A 2 -8.64 12.08 -11.09
CA GLU A 2 -8.09 13.26 -11.80
C GLU A 2 -7.72 14.45 -10.90
N GLU A 3 -8.57 14.78 -9.93
CA GLU A 3 -8.30 15.88 -9.00
C GLU A 3 -7.09 15.60 -8.10
N LEU A 4 -6.91 14.36 -7.65
CA LEU A 4 -5.76 13.93 -6.84
C LEU A 4 -4.45 13.98 -7.65
N VAL A 5 -4.50 13.57 -8.92
CA VAL A 5 -3.37 13.67 -9.85
C VAL A 5 -3.02 15.14 -10.12
N LYS A 6 -4.01 15.98 -10.45
CA LYS A 6 -3.80 17.42 -10.68
C LYS A 6 -3.27 18.13 -9.45
N ALA A 7 -3.63 17.68 -8.25
CA ALA A 7 -3.12 18.21 -6.98
C ALA A 7 -1.71 17.69 -6.62
N GLY A 8 -1.14 16.74 -7.37
CA GLY A 8 0.15 16.12 -7.07
C GLY A 8 0.15 15.20 -5.85
N VAL A 9 -1.03 14.76 -5.40
CA VAL A 9 -1.20 13.93 -4.20
C VAL A 9 -1.04 12.43 -4.52
N MET A 10 -1.44 12.01 -5.72
CA MET A 10 -1.51 10.60 -6.07
C MET A 10 -0.14 10.04 -6.49
N LEU A 11 0.39 9.09 -5.72
CA LEU A 11 1.59 8.32 -6.07
C LEU A 11 1.26 7.03 -6.83
N ALA A 12 0.18 6.35 -6.43
CA ALA A 12 -0.33 5.16 -7.13
C ALA A 12 -1.84 5.00 -6.93
N ALA A 13 -2.50 4.31 -7.86
CA ALA A 13 -3.93 4.02 -7.81
C ALA A 13 -4.23 2.74 -8.59
N GLU A 14 -4.29 1.60 -7.89
CA GLU A 14 -4.36 0.29 -8.55
C GLU A 14 -5.55 -0.54 -8.05
N GLY A 15 -6.26 -1.14 -9.00
CA GLY A 15 -7.26 -2.18 -8.72
C GLY A 15 -6.59 -3.55 -8.67
N LEU A 16 -7.02 -4.40 -7.75
CA LEU A 16 -6.53 -5.77 -7.63
C LEU A 16 -7.51 -6.75 -8.27
N HIS A 17 -6.98 -7.81 -8.88
CA HIS A 17 -7.80 -8.93 -9.28
C HIS A 17 -8.43 -9.62 -8.06
N PRO A 18 -9.57 -10.33 -8.24
CA PRO A 18 -10.18 -11.10 -7.16
C PRO A 18 -9.17 -12.04 -6.52
N SER A 19 -9.18 -12.12 -5.18
CA SER A 19 -8.22 -12.93 -4.43
C SER A 19 -8.26 -14.42 -4.79
N SER A 20 -9.35 -14.92 -5.40
CA SER A 20 -9.44 -16.26 -5.99
C SER A 20 -8.47 -16.51 -7.15
N ARG A 21 -7.90 -15.45 -7.75
CA ARG A 21 -6.83 -15.52 -8.77
C ARG A 21 -5.45 -15.23 -8.19
N GLY A 22 -5.35 -15.04 -6.87
CA GLY A 22 -4.09 -14.82 -6.16
C GLY A 22 -3.50 -16.10 -5.59
N ALA A 23 -2.32 -15.96 -5.00
CA ALA A 23 -1.66 -17.00 -4.22
C ALA A 23 -1.10 -16.39 -2.93
N ARG A 24 -0.97 -17.23 -1.89
CA ARG A 24 -0.36 -16.86 -0.61
C ARG A 24 0.88 -17.72 -0.40
N VAL A 25 1.96 -17.11 0.08
CA VAL A 25 3.17 -17.84 0.48
C VAL A 25 3.20 -17.90 2.01
N HIS A 26 3.05 -19.09 2.56
CA HIS A 26 3.16 -19.33 4.00
C HIS A 26 4.61 -19.64 4.38
N PHE A 27 5.08 -18.97 5.44
CA PHE A 27 6.43 -19.09 5.97
C PHE A 27 6.39 -19.87 7.29
N SER A 28 7.16 -20.95 7.37
CA SER A 28 7.38 -21.72 8.59
C SER A 28 8.89 -21.95 8.76
N GLY A 29 9.55 -21.06 9.50
CA GLY A 29 11.01 -21.00 9.59
C GLY A 29 11.65 -20.82 8.21
N SER A 30 12.45 -21.81 7.78
CA SER A 30 13.08 -21.83 6.45
C SER A 30 12.19 -22.41 5.36
N GLN A 31 11.01 -22.95 5.69
CA GLN A 31 10.08 -23.51 4.72
C GLN A 31 9.17 -22.43 4.14
N ARG A 32 8.89 -22.53 2.83
CA ARG A 32 7.96 -21.70 2.09
C ARG A 32 7.01 -22.60 1.32
N SER A 33 5.71 -22.51 1.60
CA SER A 33 4.66 -23.27 0.90
C SER A 33 3.68 -22.31 0.23
N VAL A 34 3.30 -22.62 -1.01
CA VAL A 34 2.31 -21.86 -1.77
C VAL A 34 0.91 -22.40 -1.45
N ILE A 35 -0.02 -21.51 -1.19
CA ILE A 35 -1.44 -21.79 -0.98
C ILE A 35 -2.20 -20.99 -2.04
N ASP A 36 -2.86 -21.69 -2.96
CA ASP A 36 -3.65 -21.04 -4.00
C ASP A 36 -4.94 -20.45 -3.43
N GLY A 37 -5.30 -19.27 -3.89
CA GLY A 37 -6.58 -18.64 -3.58
C GLY A 37 -6.69 -17.97 -2.21
N LEU A 38 -7.95 -17.83 -1.78
CA LEU A 38 -8.42 -16.90 -0.75
C LEU A 38 -7.75 -17.09 0.62
N PHE A 39 -7.78 -16.03 1.43
CA PHE A 39 -7.62 -16.17 2.88
C PHE A 39 -8.79 -16.98 3.44
N ALA A 40 -8.49 -18.00 4.26
CA ALA A 40 -9.49 -18.98 4.70
C ALA A 40 -10.60 -18.37 5.60
N GLU A 41 -10.41 -17.15 6.12
CA GLU A 41 -11.34 -16.52 7.09
C GLU A 41 -11.40 -14.99 6.97
N THR A 42 -11.36 -14.43 5.75
CA THR A 42 -11.53 -12.98 5.58
C THR A 42 -13.00 -12.64 5.38
N LYS A 43 -13.55 -11.83 6.31
CA LYS A 43 -14.89 -11.24 6.15
C LYS A 43 -14.93 -10.18 5.04
N GLU A 44 -13.79 -9.56 4.76
CA GLU A 44 -13.64 -8.44 3.83
C GLU A 44 -12.42 -8.66 2.94
N LEU A 45 -12.52 -8.29 1.66
CA LEU A 45 -11.46 -8.43 0.68
C LEU A 45 -11.00 -7.07 0.18
N ILE A 46 -9.70 -6.91 -0.01
CA ILE A 46 -9.11 -5.69 -0.56
C ILE A 46 -9.26 -5.73 -2.09
N ALA A 47 -10.05 -4.81 -2.64
CA ALA A 47 -10.29 -4.71 -4.08
C ALA A 47 -9.29 -3.81 -4.81
N GLY A 48 -8.50 -3.02 -4.08
CA GLY A 48 -7.59 -2.02 -4.64
C GLY A 48 -6.96 -1.17 -3.56
N PHE A 49 -6.05 -0.29 -3.95
CA PHE A 49 -5.48 0.70 -3.05
C PHE A 49 -5.16 2.01 -3.80
N TRP A 50 -5.09 3.07 -3.01
CA TRP A 50 -4.43 4.30 -3.39
C TRP A 50 -3.18 4.48 -2.53
N LEU A 51 -2.12 5.00 -3.12
CA LEU A 51 -0.97 5.52 -2.38
C LEU A 51 -0.92 7.03 -2.60
N TRP A 52 -1.01 7.80 -1.52
CA TRP A 52 -1.04 9.25 -1.56
C TRP A 52 0.10 9.85 -0.74
N GLN A 53 0.68 10.94 -1.24
CA GLN A 53 1.53 11.84 -0.46
C GLN A 53 0.67 13.03 0.00
N VAL A 54 0.42 13.12 1.30
CA VAL A 54 -0.30 14.23 1.94
C VAL A 54 0.47 14.71 3.17
N LYS A 55 0.08 15.87 3.71
CA LYS A 55 0.74 16.46 4.87
C LYS A 55 0.29 15.87 6.20
N SER A 56 -0.85 15.18 6.23
CA SER A 56 -1.40 14.58 7.45
C SER A 56 -2.51 13.55 7.17
N LEU A 57 -2.81 12.72 8.17
CA LEU A 57 -3.97 11.83 8.15
C LEU A 57 -5.30 12.60 7.99
N ALA A 58 -5.43 13.77 8.61
CA ALA A 58 -6.62 14.62 8.45
C ALA A 58 -6.83 15.04 6.99
N GLU A 59 -5.75 15.42 6.29
CA GLU A 59 -5.82 15.74 4.86
C GLU A 59 -6.25 14.52 4.03
N ALA A 60 -5.69 13.34 4.30
CA ALA A 60 -6.12 12.10 3.64
C ALA A 60 -7.61 11.82 3.85
N ILE A 61 -8.11 11.98 5.08
CA ILE A 61 -9.53 11.76 5.40
C ILE A 61 -10.42 12.72 4.60
N GLU A 62 -10.05 13.99 4.51
CA GLU A 62 -10.82 14.97 3.73
C GLU A 62 -10.79 14.67 2.22
N TRP A 63 -9.70 14.12 1.70
CA TRP A 63 -9.66 13.60 0.33
C TRP A 63 -10.57 12.37 0.15
N VAL A 64 -10.52 11.38 1.06
CA VAL A 64 -11.38 10.18 0.97
C VAL A 64 -12.85 10.52 1.03
N LYS A 65 -13.27 11.49 1.85
CA LYS A 65 -14.69 11.93 1.93
C LYS A 65 -15.24 12.48 0.62
N ARG A 66 -14.37 12.90 -0.32
CA ARG A 66 -14.76 13.36 -1.66
C ARG A 66 -14.84 12.23 -2.68
N CYS A 67 -14.31 11.05 -2.37
CA CYS A 67 -14.38 9.89 -3.24
C CYS A 67 -15.83 9.38 -3.33
N PRO A 68 -16.27 8.92 -4.52
CA PRO A 68 -17.53 8.20 -4.60
C PRO A 68 -17.44 6.92 -3.77
N ASN A 69 -18.59 6.49 -3.23
CA ASN A 69 -18.67 5.19 -2.57
C ASN A 69 -18.26 4.09 -3.58
N PRO A 70 -17.28 3.23 -3.25
CA PRO A 70 -16.75 2.22 -4.17
C PRO A 70 -17.75 1.11 -4.52
N PHE A 71 -18.81 0.91 -3.73
CA PHE A 71 -19.80 -0.16 -3.92
C PHE A 71 -21.23 0.37 -3.82
N ASP A 72 -22.17 -0.36 -4.44
CA ASP A 72 -23.61 -0.15 -4.29
C ASP A 72 -24.07 -0.64 -2.90
N GLY A 73 -23.66 0.04 -1.83
CA GLY A 73 -23.97 -0.35 -0.45
C GLY A 73 -23.04 0.29 0.59
N GLU A 74 -23.11 -0.22 1.82
CA GLU A 74 -22.14 0.15 2.85
C GLU A 74 -20.74 -0.31 2.45
N SER A 75 -19.76 0.55 2.64
CA SER A 75 -18.36 0.26 2.33
C SER A 75 -17.44 1.04 3.26
N GLU A 76 -16.21 0.56 3.38
CA GLU A 76 -15.18 1.17 4.20
C GLU A 76 -13.89 1.35 3.40
N ILE A 77 -13.18 2.43 3.68
CA ILE A 77 -11.81 2.66 3.20
C ILE A 77 -10.93 2.80 4.45
N GLU A 78 -10.02 1.87 4.63
CA GLU A 78 -8.98 1.97 5.66
C GLU A 78 -7.88 2.93 5.19
N ILE A 79 -7.50 3.90 6.04
CA ILE A 79 -6.37 4.79 5.78
C ILE A 79 -5.26 4.47 6.76
N ARG A 80 -4.08 4.10 6.24
CA ARG A 80 -2.89 3.83 7.03
C ARG A 80 -1.69 4.58 6.46
N GLN A 81 -0.88 5.12 7.36
CA GLN A 81 0.39 5.74 7.01
C GLN A 81 1.41 4.66 6.65
N VAL A 82 2.19 4.91 5.60
CA VAL A 82 3.35 4.09 5.23
C VAL A 82 4.53 4.54 6.09
N PHE A 83 5.31 3.59 6.60
CA PHE A 83 6.53 3.89 7.34
C PHE A 83 7.56 4.61 6.47
N GLU A 84 8.17 5.66 7.02
CA GLU A 84 9.32 6.36 6.47
C GLU A 84 10.56 6.14 7.34
N ALA A 85 11.73 6.53 6.82
CA ALA A 85 13.02 6.32 7.48
C ALA A 85 13.07 6.96 8.89
N GLU A 86 12.35 8.07 9.03
CA GLU A 86 12.26 8.88 10.24
C GLU A 86 11.53 8.14 11.36
N ASP A 87 10.58 7.26 11.03
CA ASP A 87 9.76 6.54 12.01
C ASP A 87 10.57 5.54 12.86
N PHE A 88 11.71 5.10 12.33
CA PHE A 88 12.60 4.13 12.98
C PHE A 88 13.70 4.80 13.82
N GLY A 89 13.86 6.12 13.74
CA GLY A 89 14.80 6.88 14.56
C GLY A 89 16.23 6.33 14.54
N ALA A 90 16.81 6.10 15.72
CA ALA A 90 18.18 5.64 15.89
C ALA A 90 18.39 4.17 15.49
N GLU A 91 17.34 3.35 15.48
CA GLU A 91 17.41 1.92 15.11
C GLU A 91 17.66 1.74 13.61
N PHE A 92 17.29 2.74 12.80
CA PHE A 92 17.67 2.79 11.39
C PHE A 92 19.08 3.37 11.27
N THR A 93 20.07 2.50 11.47
CA THR A 93 21.49 2.87 11.46
C THR A 93 21.91 3.49 10.13
N PRO A 94 23.01 4.25 10.08
CA PRO A 94 23.52 4.84 8.82
C PRO A 94 23.73 3.79 7.71
N GLU A 95 24.15 2.58 8.07
CA GLU A 95 24.37 1.49 7.12
C GLU A 95 23.04 0.98 6.53
N LEU A 96 22.00 0.83 7.37
CA LEU A 96 20.68 0.42 6.93
C LEU A 96 20.02 1.49 6.03
N ARG A 97 20.20 2.78 6.36
CA ARG A 97 19.76 3.90 5.51
C ARG A 97 20.41 3.86 4.14
N ALA A 98 21.75 3.78 4.10
CA ALA A 98 22.49 3.74 2.84
C ALA A 98 22.12 2.51 1.98
N GLN A 99 21.88 1.36 2.61
CA GLN A 99 21.41 0.16 1.91
C GLN A 99 20.02 0.36 1.31
N GLU A 100 19.09 0.95 2.06
CA GLU A 100 17.74 1.20 1.62
C GLU A 100 17.68 2.24 0.48
N GLU A 101 18.41 3.35 0.61
CA GLU A 101 18.52 4.38 -0.42
C GLU A 101 19.05 3.80 -1.73
N LYS A 102 20.07 2.93 -1.64
CA LYS A 102 20.61 2.22 -2.79
C LYS A 102 19.54 1.33 -3.45
N LEU A 103 18.79 0.54 -2.66
CA LEU A 103 17.72 -0.30 -3.19
C LEU A 103 16.62 0.52 -3.86
N ARG A 104 16.21 1.65 -3.26
CA ARG A 104 15.23 2.57 -3.87
C ARG A 104 15.73 3.15 -5.19
N ALA A 105 17.00 3.57 -5.25
CA ALA A 105 17.59 4.09 -6.48
C ALA A 105 17.67 3.02 -7.58
N GLU A 106 18.03 1.79 -7.23
CA GLU A 106 18.05 0.65 -8.16
C GLU A 106 16.64 0.32 -8.68
N MET A 107 15.61 0.37 -7.83
CA MET A 107 14.22 0.18 -8.23
C MET A 107 13.74 1.28 -9.19
N ALA A 108 14.02 2.55 -8.86
CA ALA A 108 13.64 3.68 -9.71
C ALA A 108 14.33 3.64 -11.09
N ALA A 109 15.59 3.17 -11.15
CA ALA A 109 16.31 3.03 -12.41
C ALA A 109 15.76 1.92 -13.31
N GLN A 110 15.16 0.86 -12.73
CA GLN A 110 14.59 -0.27 -13.48
C GLN A 110 13.19 0.02 -14.05
N HIS A 111 12.48 0.98 -13.47
CA HIS A 111 11.13 1.36 -13.86
C HIS A 111 11.00 2.89 -14.01
N PRO A 112 11.59 3.48 -15.07
CA PRO A 112 11.58 4.92 -15.31
C PRO A 112 10.20 5.46 -15.72
#